data_AF-A0A524A4S8-F1
#
_entry.id   AF-A0A524A4S8-F1
#
_cell.length_a   1.000
_cell.length_b   1.000
_cell.length_c   1.000
_cell.angle_alpha   90.00
_cell.angle_beta   90.00
_cell.angle_gamma   90.00
#
_symmetry.space_group_name_H-M   'P 1'
#
loop_
_entity.id
_entity.type
_entity.pdbx_description
1 polymer ?
#
loop_
_entity_poly.entity_id
_entity_poly.type
_entity_poly.pdbx_seq_one_letter_code
_entity_poly.pdbx_strand_id
1 'polypeptide(L)' 'MKAFDLLGFRLVRERKHIAMVREDPDGTRTPLTMPNHARIKGSTLRTICTQAGIPRDDFLKAYEQT' A
#
# COMPACT_ATOMS: atom_id res chain seq x y z
N MET A 1 6.24 -4.46 -0.99
CA MET A 1 5.47 -4.58 0.26
C MET A 1 6.06 -3.75 1.37
N LYS A 2 7.36 -3.88 1.67
CA LYS A 2 8.07 -3.07 2.69
C LYS A 2 7.70 -1.58 2.76
N ALA A 3 7.57 -0.91 1.61
CA ALA A 3 7.21 0.53 1.59
C ALA A 3 5.81 0.79 2.18
N PHE A 4 4.84 -0.10 1.95
CA PHE A 4 3.52 -0.01 2.56
C PHE A 4 3.57 -0.35 4.06
N ASP A 5 4.44 -1.28 4.47
CA ASP A 5 4.64 -1.59 5.90
C ASP A 5 5.18 -0.37 6.65
N LEU A 6 6.13 0.38 6.07
CA LEU A 6 6.63 1.65 6.61
C LEU A 6 5.56 2.74 6.68
N LEU A 7 4.55 2.69 5.79
CA LEU A 7 3.40 3.59 5.80
C LEU A 7 2.28 3.10 6.75
N GLY A 8 2.55 2.08 7.58
CA GLY A 8 1.64 1.58 8.61
C GLY A 8 0.61 0.56 8.12
N PHE A 9 0.71 0.10 6.86
CA PHE A 9 -0.12 -1.01 6.39
C PHE A 9 0.39 -2.33 6.93
N ARG A 10 -0.52 -3.26 7.21
CA ARG A 10 -0.22 -4.62 7.65
C ARG A 10 -0.87 -5.62 6.71
N LEU A 11 -0.16 -6.71 6.41
CA LEU A 11 -0.68 -7.79 5.58
C LEU A 11 -1.87 -8.48 6.27
N VAL A 12 -2.99 -8.59 5.54
CA VAL A 12 -4.18 -9.34 5.98
C VAL A 12 -4.28 -10.67 5.24
N ARG A 13 -4.01 -10.65 3.93
CA ARG A 13 -4.10 -11.85 3.08
C ARG A 13 -3.17 -11.74 1.89
N GLU A 14 -2.47 -12.83 1.58
CA GLU A 14 -1.71 -12.97 0.34
C GLU A 14 -2.17 -14.21 -0.44
N ARG A 15 -2.75 -13.98 -1.62
CA ARG A 15 -3.05 -15.03 -2.63
C ARG A 15 -2.82 -14.43 -4.02
N LYS A 16 -3.76 -14.61 -4.98
CA LYS A 16 -3.74 -13.91 -6.28
C LYS A 16 -3.71 -12.38 -6.15
N HIS A 17 -4.32 -11.87 -5.08
CA HIS A 17 -4.25 -10.48 -4.67
C HIS A 17 -3.73 -10.42 -3.24
N ILE A 18 -2.96 -9.37 -2.95
CA ILE A 18 -2.50 -8.99 -1.63
C ILE A 18 -3.51 -7.99 -1.07
N ALA A 19 -3.99 -8.24 0.15
CA ALA A 19 -4.83 -7.33 0.91
C ALA A 19 -4.06 -6.88 2.17
N MET A 20 -4.03 -5.57 2.41
CA MET A 20 -3.41 -4.94 3.56
C MET A 20 -4.38 -3.97 4.23
N VAL A 21 -4.11 -3.60 5.48
CA VAL A 21 -4.91 -2.63 6.23
C VAL A 21 -4.02 -1.68 7.03
N ARG A 22 -4.36 -0.40 7.06
CA ARG A 22 -3.80 0.60 7.98
C ARG A 22 -4.89 0.98 8.99
N GLU A 23 -4.53 1.04 10.27
CA GLU A 23 -5.40 1.64 11.30
C GLU A 23 -5.06 3.11 11.41
N ASP A 24 -6.06 3.95 11.19
CA ASP A 24 -5.90 5.40 11.21
C ASP A 24 -6.14 5.94 12.64
N PRO A 25 -5.59 7.12 13.01
CA PRO A 25 -5.68 7.64 14.38
C PRO A 25 -7.10 7.90 14.88
N ASP A 26 -8.05 8.09 13.96
CA ASP A 26 -9.48 8.29 14.25
C ASP A 26 -10.23 6.96 14.51
N GLY A 27 -9.51 5.84 14.52
CA GLY A 27 -10.06 4.50 14.70
C GLY A 27 -10.65 3.88 13.43
N THR A 28 -10.60 4.59 12.29
CA THR A 28 -10.99 4.02 11.00
C THR A 28 -9.91 3.08 10.45
N ARG A 29 -10.29 2.33 9.42
CA ARG A 29 -9.40 1.37 8.76
C ARG A 29 -9.36 1.66 7.27
N THR A 30 -8.16 1.92 6.77
CA THR A 30 -7.91 2.09 5.34
C THR A 30 -7.48 0.76 4.72
N PRO A 31 -8.30 0.12 3.87
CA PRO A 31 -7.91 -1.10 3.16
C PRO A 31 -7.06 -0.76 1.93
N LEU A 32 -6.14 -1.67 1.59
CA LEU A 32 -5.36 -1.62 0.35
C LEU A 32 -5.39 -3.00 -0.30
N THR A 33 -5.75 -3.07 -1.58
CA THR A 33 -5.67 -4.32 -2.36
C THR A 33 -4.81 -4.10 -3.60
N MET A 34 -3.89 -5.02 -3.86
CA MET A 34 -2.98 -4.96 -5.00
C MET A 34 -2.81 -6.36 -5.63
N PRO A 35 -2.54 -6.44 -6.94
CA PRO A 35 -2.23 -7.72 -7.58
C PRO A 35 -0.94 -8.32 -7.02
N ASN A 36 -0.90 -9.64 -6.80
CA ASN A 36 0.30 -10.33 -6.34
C ASN A 36 1.21 -10.68 -7.54
N HIS A 37 1.83 -9.67 -8.12
CA HIS A 37 2.74 -9.81 -9.25
C HIS A 37 4.13 -9.29 -8.86
N ALA A 38 5.19 -9.92 -9.39
CA ALA A 38 6.58 -9.50 -9.15
C ALA A 38 6.87 -8.04 -9.54
N ARG A 39 6.14 -7.51 -10.52
CA ARG A 39 6.20 -6.10 -10.94
C ARG A 39 4.79 -5.55 -11.11
N ILE A 40 4.56 -4.37 -10.54
CA ILE A 40 3.32 -3.62 -10.70
C ILE A 40 3.60 -2.44 -11.62
N LYS A 41 2.74 -2.25 -12.63
CA LYS A 41 2.86 -1.09 -13.53
C LYS A 41 2.66 0.20 -12.75
N GLY A 42 3.40 1.25 -13.10
CA GLY A 42 3.32 2.53 -12.40
C GLY A 42 1.92 3.15 -12.38
N SER A 43 1.11 2.95 -13.42
CA SER A 43 -0.29 3.39 -13.45
C SER A 43 -1.15 2.67 -12.40
N THR A 44 -1.05 1.34 -12.31
CA THR A 44 -1.74 0.53 -11.30
C THR A 44 -1.30 0.91 -9.89
N LEU A 45 0.00 1.08 -9.66
CA LEU A 45 0.55 1.50 -8.37
C LEU A 45 0.03 2.88 -7.96
N ARG A 46 -0.02 3.82 -8.89
CA ARG A 46 -0.57 5.16 -8.67
C ARG A 46 -2.04 5.09 -8.27
N THR A 47 -2.85 4.30 -8.99
CA THR A 47 -4.27 4.09 -8.64
C THR A 47 -4.41 3.53 -7.22
N ILE A 48 -3.60 2.54 -6.85
CA ILE A 48 -3.62 1.95 -5.50
C ILE A 48 -3.27 3.01 -4.44
N CYS A 49 -2.21 3.80 -4.66
CA CYS A 49 -1.82 4.85 -3.73
C CYS A 49 -2.92 5.92 -3.57
N THR A 50 -3.54 6.35 -4.68
CA THR A 50 -4.64 7.32 -4.66
C THR A 50 -5.85 6.77 -3.88
N GLN A 51 -6.23 5.51 -4.11
CA GLN A 51 -7.35 4.88 -3.38
C GLN A 51 -7.07 4.71 -1.89
N ALA A 52 -5.82 4.47 -1.51
CA ALA A 52 -5.39 4.34 -0.13
C ALA A 52 -5.04 5.68 0.55
N GLY A 53 -5.25 6.82 -0.14
CA GLY A 53 -4.94 8.15 0.39
C GLY A 53 -3.45 8.37 0.66
N ILE A 54 -2.56 7.73 -0.10
CA ILE A 54 -1.11 7.84 0.04
C ILE A 54 -0.58 8.90 -0.95
N PRO A 55 -0.02 10.03 -0.46
CA PRO A 55 0.64 11.00 -1.31
C PRO A 55 1.82 10.36 -2.06
N ARG A 56 2.05 10.77 -3.31
CA ARG A 56 3.14 10.24 -4.14
C ARG A 56 4.49 10.35 -3.44
N ASP A 57 4.79 11.51 -2.87
CA ASP A 57 6.11 11.77 -2.30
C ASP A 57 6.33 10.97 -1.01
N ASP A 58 5.28 10.70 -0.24
CA ASP A 58 5.37 9.83 0.94
C ASP A 58 5.62 8.38 0.53
N PHE A 59 4.97 7.91 -0.54
CA PHE A 59 5.25 6.59 -1.10
C PHE A 59 6.70 6.49 -1.57
N LEU A 60 7.22 7.49 -2.30
CA LEU A 60 8.59 7.48 -2.79
C LEU A 60 9.61 7.49 -1.66
N LYS A 61 9.41 8.35 -0.64
CA LYS A 61 10.25 8.36 0.57
C LYS A 61 10.27 7.02 1.28
N ALA A 62 9.12 6.36 1.41
CA ALA A 62 9.05 5.03 2.02
C ALA A 62 9.73 3.97 1.13
N TYR A 63 9.58 4.06 -0.19
CA TYR A 63 10.18 3.14 -1.15
C TYR A 63 11.71 3.23 -1.17
N GLU A 64 12.27 4.42 -1.10
CA GLU A 64 13.72 4.66 -1.06
C GLU A 64 14.40 4.10 0.21
N GLN A 65 13.61 3.82 1.26
CA GLN A 65 14.10 3.25 2.53
C GLN A 65 14.06 1.71 2.58
N THR A 66 13.71 1.02 1.49
CA THR A 66 13.38 -0.43 1.50
C THR A 66 14.28 -1.34 0.69
#